data_AF-E0I6Q4-F1
#
_entry.id   AF-E0I6Q4-F1
#
_cell.length_a   1.000
_cell.length_b   1.000
_cell.length_c   1.000
_cell.angle_alpha   90.00
_cell.angle_beta   90.00
_cell.angle_gamma   90.00
#
_symmetry.space_group_name_H-M   'P 1'
#
loop_
_entity.id
_entity.type
_entity.pdbx_description
1 polymer ?
#
loop_
_entity_poly.entity_id
_entity_poly.type
_entity_poly.pdbx_seq_one_letter_code
_entity_poly.pdbx_strand_id
1 'polypeptide(L)'
;MKQHAQTRRKLVKATAIAALSLSLWSGGIAPQWNLTPATGHSYAAAATTNAPSSVVRPNQVYSYSVLSSDLTKLAARYPELIKRSSIGTSEYGRELYSFELGKGPAIILLNGSHHAREWMTTIWLMAMTEYYAKAYEENASWNGLRVRDLLDHVTFRIVPMVNPDGVTLQQQGLSAFPAADRPALTRMNDGSTNFSRWKANGKGVDLNRQYPADWSHISNPASAPHYMNFKGTAPLQAKESQAMANLTKMINPELAISYHTAGEIVYWNFHTLASNLNRDRAIATSYAAMTGYRLVAPTANPSGGGFTDWFITQFHKPALTPELGRANGNSHVPLSEWNRIWGQNRDTGWMFAERAYSLWMGGQKAAQAAGAIRLTRTEASYASPELRAKPLGSIFTGKYTQLRTKGDWVEIKVPGGSRWINAKYTLTGPFDPITEPTVIADQAIPLFQSPLDAKPIQKTLAAGIALPVIEKWKTWLLVKTPSGSYWVKASSVHAVPAKPTTPEPETKPEQPTNPEPAGETPETTVDPNAPSENPATTADPKTPTENPATTADPNAPTDASGAPASNPTNE
;
A
#
# COMPACT_ATOMS: atom_id res chain seq x y z
N MET A 1 -30.53 48.90 -45.63
CA MET A 1 -30.02 49.03 -47.01
C MET A 1 -28.99 47.93 -47.27
N LYS A 2 -29.25 47.09 -48.31
CA LYS A 2 -28.34 46.24 -49.12
C LYS A 2 -27.37 45.29 -48.36
N GLN A 3 -27.61 43.98 -48.37
CA GLN A 3 -27.13 43.01 -49.38
C GLN A 3 -25.63 43.11 -49.69
N HIS A 4 -24.85 42.06 -49.40
CA HIS A 4 -24.47 41.09 -50.43
C HIS A 4 -23.67 39.90 -49.87
N ALA A 5 -24.07 38.73 -50.34
CA ALA A 5 -23.38 37.47 -50.20
C ALA A 5 -22.26 37.33 -51.26
N GLN A 6 -21.48 36.25 -51.06
CA GLN A 6 -21.08 35.27 -52.07
C GLN A 6 -19.63 35.28 -52.64
N THR A 7 -18.94 34.18 -52.30
CA THR A 7 -18.20 33.25 -53.19
C THR A 7 -16.75 33.56 -53.55
N ARG A 8 -15.83 32.62 -53.24
CA ARG A 8 -15.15 31.75 -54.24
C ARG A 8 -14.23 30.72 -53.59
N ARG A 9 -14.55 29.44 -53.82
CA ARG A 9 -13.61 28.31 -53.85
C ARG A 9 -12.77 28.40 -55.14
N LYS A 10 -11.49 28.06 -55.09
CA LYS A 10 -10.80 27.29 -56.14
C LYS A 10 -9.59 26.55 -55.56
N LEU A 11 -9.56 25.26 -55.89
CA LEU A 11 -8.55 24.24 -55.65
C LEU A 11 -7.42 24.38 -56.70
N VAL A 12 -6.20 23.89 -56.42
CA VAL A 12 -5.40 22.95 -57.26
C VAL A 12 -3.94 22.81 -56.75
N LYS A 13 -3.58 21.55 -56.46
CA LYS A 13 -2.30 20.77 -56.63
C LYS A 13 -0.95 21.48 -56.39
N ALA A 14 -0.15 21.09 -55.39
CA ALA A 14 0.69 19.88 -55.20
C ALA A 14 2.10 20.00 -55.80
N THR A 15 3.12 20.05 -54.93
CA THR A 15 4.48 19.55 -55.20
C THR A 15 5.09 19.03 -53.91
N ALA A 16 5.55 17.78 -53.94
CA ALA A 16 6.25 17.11 -52.87
C ALA A 16 7.74 17.50 -52.86
N ILE A 17 8.30 17.73 -51.67
CA ILE A 17 9.73 17.55 -51.41
C ILE A 17 9.86 16.76 -50.10
N ALA A 18 10.54 15.63 -50.21
CA ALA A 18 10.89 14.75 -49.11
C ALA A 18 11.99 15.38 -48.24
N ALA A 19 11.83 15.27 -46.92
CA ALA A 19 12.95 15.33 -45.98
C ALA A 19 12.65 14.38 -44.81
N LEU A 20 13.40 13.28 -44.77
CA LEU A 20 13.52 12.38 -43.64
C LEU A 20 13.97 13.17 -42.40
N SER A 21 13.24 13.04 -41.29
CA SER A 21 13.84 13.11 -39.95
C SER A 21 12.94 12.40 -38.92
N LEU A 22 13.61 11.65 -38.05
CA LEU A 22 13.07 10.80 -36.99
C LEU A 22 11.94 11.47 -36.18
N SER A 23 10.79 10.80 -36.06
CA SER A 23 9.78 11.11 -35.03
C SER A 23 9.75 10.00 -33.98
N LEU A 24 10.17 10.39 -32.78
CA LEU A 24 9.94 9.69 -31.53
C LEU A 24 8.44 9.60 -31.27
N TRP A 25 8.01 8.41 -30.84
CA TRP A 25 6.67 8.13 -30.35
C TRP A 25 6.23 9.13 -29.27
N SER A 26 5.22 9.93 -29.59
CA SER A 26 4.37 10.64 -28.62
C SER A 26 2.95 10.08 -28.69
N GLY A 27 2.79 8.82 -28.29
CA GLY A 27 1.49 8.18 -28.08
C GLY A 27 0.92 8.53 -26.70
N GLY A 28 0.45 9.76 -26.52
CA GLY A 28 -0.36 10.16 -25.36
C GLY A 28 -1.80 9.67 -25.54
N ILE A 29 -2.07 8.40 -25.21
CA ILE A 29 -3.44 7.90 -25.07
C ILE A 29 -3.82 8.06 -23.59
N ALA A 30 -4.68 9.05 -23.30
CA ALA A 30 -5.37 9.11 -22.03
C ALA A 30 -6.29 7.88 -21.91
N PRO A 31 -6.19 7.04 -20.87
CA PRO A 31 -7.13 5.95 -20.70
C PRO A 31 -8.51 6.53 -20.36
N GLN A 32 -9.46 6.36 -21.28
CA GLN A 32 -10.87 6.56 -20.99
C GLN A 32 -11.34 5.42 -20.08
N TRP A 33 -11.47 5.71 -18.79
CA TRP A 33 -12.00 4.79 -17.80
C TRP A 33 -13.52 4.71 -17.94
N ASN A 34 -14.02 3.87 -18.85
CA ASN A 34 -15.42 3.43 -18.81
C ASN A 34 -15.58 2.43 -17.65
N LEU A 35 -15.83 2.96 -16.45
CA LEU A 35 -16.32 2.16 -15.34
C LEU A 35 -17.84 2.07 -15.47
N THR A 36 -18.33 0.91 -15.90
CA THR A 36 -19.72 0.54 -15.65
C THR A 36 -19.96 0.48 -14.13
N PRO A 37 -21.14 0.89 -13.63
CA PRO A 37 -21.45 0.75 -12.20
C PRO A 37 -21.36 -0.73 -11.83
N ALA A 38 -20.41 -1.09 -10.97
CA ALA A 38 -20.35 -2.43 -10.40
C ALA A 38 -21.57 -2.63 -9.50
N THR A 39 -22.39 -3.62 -9.82
CA THR A 39 -23.41 -4.14 -8.91
C THR A 39 -22.73 -4.53 -7.59
N GLY A 40 -23.33 -4.17 -6.46
CA GLY A 40 -22.74 -4.39 -5.13
C GLY A 40 -22.40 -5.85 -4.90
N HIS A 41 -21.11 -6.17 -4.79
CA HIS A 41 -20.62 -7.47 -4.34
C HIS A 41 -20.35 -7.36 -2.85
N SER A 42 -21.25 -7.93 -2.04
CA SER A 42 -20.99 -8.20 -0.63
C SER A 42 -19.96 -9.31 -0.50
N TYR A 43 -18.95 -9.12 0.34
CA TYR A 43 -18.07 -10.19 0.80
C TYR A 43 -18.93 -11.25 1.51
N ALA A 44 -19.14 -12.40 0.88
CA ALA A 44 -19.61 -13.59 1.58
C ALA A 44 -18.42 -14.12 2.40
N ALA A 45 -18.28 -13.65 3.64
CA ALA A 45 -17.38 -14.28 4.60
C ALA A 45 -18.01 -15.61 5.03
N ALA A 46 -17.37 -16.73 4.70
CA ALA A 46 -17.70 -18.02 5.31
C ALA A 46 -17.49 -17.88 6.83
N ALA A 47 -18.58 -18.04 7.60
CA ALA A 47 -18.56 -17.92 9.05
C ALA A 47 -17.81 -19.11 9.65
N THR A 48 -16.52 -18.95 9.94
CA THR A 48 -15.78 -19.84 10.83
C THR A 48 -16.01 -19.37 12.27
N THR A 49 -16.68 -20.23 13.05
CA THR A 49 -16.95 -20.04 14.47
C THR A 49 -15.66 -20.19 15.27
N ASN A 50 -14.86 -19.12 15.35
CA ASN A 50 -13.89 -18.76 16.42
C ASN A 50 -12.98 -17.59 15.98
N ALA A 51 -13.50 -16.62 15.22
CA ALA A 51 -12.78 -15.37 14.99
C ALA A 51 -12.76 -14.54 16.28
N PRO A 52 -11.60 -14.02 16.74
CA PRO A 52 -11.56 -13.12 17.88
C PRO A 52 -12.45 -11.90 17.61
N SER A 53 -13.15 -11.41 18.63
CA SER A 53 -14.03 -10.24 18.51
C SER A 53 -13.29 -9.04 17.92
N SER A 54 -13.98 -8.24 17.10
CA SER A 54 -13.48 -6.97 16.55
C SER A 54 -12.92 -6.09 17.67
N VAL A 55 -11.79 -5.45 17.41
CA VAL A 55 -11.20 -4.43 18.27
C VAL A 55 -12.11 -3.21 18.31
N VAL A 56 -12.45 -2.69 17.13
CA VAL A 56 -13.26 -1.47 16.99
C VAL A 56 -14.72 -1.82 17.14
N ARG A 57 -15.36 -1.26 18.16
CA ARG A 57 -16.81 -1.36 18.37
C ARG A 57 -17.45 -0.05 17.94
N PRO A 58 -18.21 -0.02 16.84
CA PRO A 58 -18.69 1.24 16.27
C PRO A 58 -19.96 1.79 16.92
N ASN A 59 -20.76 0.94 17.57
CA ASN A 59 -22.03 1.32 18.20
C ASN A 59 -21.82 1.85 19.63
N GLN A 60 -20.88 2.78 19.83
CA GLN A 60 -20.64 3.45 21.10
C GLN A 60 -20.10 4.87 20.88
N VAL A 61 -20.20 5.72 21.91
CA VAL A 61 -19.48 7.01 21.91
C VAL A 61 -17.98 6.74 21.81
N TYR A 62 -17.37 7.23 20.74
CA TYR A 62 -15.96 6.98 20.46
C TYR A 62 -15.12 8.13 20.99
N SER A 63 -14.73 8.01 22.25
CA SER A 63 -13.93 9.02 22.94
C SER A 63 -12.45 8.93 22.54
N TYR A 64 -11.68 9.96 22.92
CA TYR A 64 -10.24 9.97 22.77
C TYR A 64 -9.54 8.76 23.44
N SER A 65 -10.05 8.30 24.60
CA SER A 65 -9.50 7.12 25.29
C SER A 65 -9.83 5.81 24.57
N VAL A 66 -11.04 5.68 24.02
CA VAL A 66 -11.41 4.53 23.17
C VAL A 66 -10.51 4.48 21.94
N LEU A 67 -10.33 5.61 21.24
CA LEU A 67 -9.40 5.74 20.12
C LEU A 67 -7.99 5.25 20.47
N SER A 68 -7.41 5.77 21.56
CA SER A 68 -6.06 5.40 22.01
C SER A 68 -5.92 3.91 22.31
N SER A 69 -6.91 3.35 23.02
CA SER A 69 -6.95 1.93 23.39
C SER A 69 -7.05 1.03 22.15
N ASP A 70 -7.99 1.33 21.25
CA ASP A 70 -8.25 0.50 20.07
C ASP A 70 -7.12 0.62 19.06
N LEU A 71 -6.52 1.79 18.87
CA LEU A 71 -5.33 1.93 18.03
C LEU A 71 -4.13 1.13 18.57
N THR A 72 -3.96 1.07 19.90
CA THR A 72 -2.92 0.24 20.52
C THR A 72 -3.17 -1.25 20.25
N LYS A 73 -4.40 -1.72 20.40
CA LYS A 73 -4.79 -3.11 20.13
C LYS A 73 -4.65 -3.45 18.63
N LEU A 74 -5.04 -2.55 17.73
CA LEU A 74 -4.91 -2.76 16.29
C LEU A 74 -3.44 -2.84 15.86
N ALA A 75 -2.57 -1.95 16.35
CA ALA A 75 -1.15 -2.00 16.06
C ALA A 75 -0.49 -3.29 16.60
N ALA A 76 -0.94 -3.78 17.77
CA ALA A 76 -0.47 -5.05 18.32
C ALA A 76 -0.99 -6.27 17.54
N ARG A 77 -2.22 -6.22 17.04
CA ARG A 77 -2.85 -7.31 16.26
C ARG A 77 -2.29 -7.39 14.84
N TYR A 78 -2.02 -6.26 14.20
CA TYR A 78 -1.56 -6.18 12.81
C TYR A 78 -0.20 -5.47 12.68
N PRO A 79 0.87 -5.92 13.37
CA PRO A 79 2.12 -5.17 13.51
C PRO A 79 2.91 -5.03 12.21
N GLU A 80 2.65 -5.86 11.19
CA GLU A 80 3.26 -5.71 9.87
C GLU A 80 2.60 -4.62 9.01
N LEU A 81 1.35 -4.26 9.32
CA LEU A 81 0.53 -3.38 8.50
C LEU A 81 0.27 -2.04 9.16
N ILE A 82 0.13 -2.03 10.49
CA ILE A 82 -0.28 -0.85 11.25
C ILE A 82 0.89 -0.32 12.07
N LYS A 83 1.35 0.88 11.74
CA LYS A 83 2.38 1.59 12.50
C LYS A 83 1.80 2.85 13.09
N ARG A 84 1.68 2.88 14.42
CA ARG A 84 1.18 4.04 15.18
C ARG A 84 2.28 5.10 15.32
N SER A 85 1.89 6.36 15.20
CA SER A 85 2.71 7.54 15.49
C SER A 85 1.88 8.66 16.14
N SER A 86 2.51 9.79 16.43
CA SER A 86 1.85 11.05 16.78
C SER A 86 2.40 12.15 15.88
N ILE A 87 1.57 13.13 15.54
CA ILE A 87 1.96 14.29 14.70
C ILE A 87 2.11 15.57 15.52
N GLY A 88 1.97 15.49 16.84
CA GLY A 88 2.03 16.61 17.76
C GLY A 88 0.98 16.47 18.86
N THR A 89 0.67 17.58 19.54
CA THR A 89 -0.35 17.63 20.57
C THR A 89 -1.36 18.74 20.32
N SER A 90 -2.56 18.57 20.85
CA SER A 90 -3.61 19.58 20.86
C SER A 90 -3.29 20.74 21.81
N GLU A 91 -4.14 21.76 21.81
CA GLU A 91 -3.99 22.91 22.72
C GLU A 91 -4.02 22.53 24.21
N TYR A 92 -4.68 21.44 24.57
CA TYR A 92 -4.72 20.88 25.92
C TYR A 92 -3.82 19.64 26.10
N GLY A 93 -2.86 19.42 25.20
CA GLY A 93 -1.80 18.43 25.37
C GLY A 93 -2.20 16.98 25.08
N ARG A 94 -3.34 16.73 24.41
CA ARG A 94 -3.69 15.39 23.92
C ARG A 94 -2.89 15.08 22.66
N GLU A 95 -2.35 13.88 22.56
CA GLU A 95 -1.64 13.42 21.35
C GLU A 95 -2.56 13.46 20.12
N LEU A 96 -2.04 13.97 19.02
CA LEU A 96 -2.69 13.89 17.72
C LEU A 96 -2.24 12.58 17.07
N TYR A 97 -2.95 11.50 17.40
CA TYR A 97 -2.63 10.18 16.87
C TYR A 97 -2.68 10.16 15.35
N SER A 98 -1.65 9.58 14.76
CA SER A 98 -1.63 9.17 13.37
C SER A 98 -1.19 7.72 13.26
N PHE A 99 -1.51 7.05 12.18
CA PHE A 99 -0.98 5.73 11.89
C PHE A 99 -0.93 5.46 10.39
N GLU A 100 -0.09 4.50 10.02
CA GLU A 100 -0.04 3.92 8.68
C GLU A 100 -0.89 2.65 8.65
N LEU A 101 -1.52 2.37 7.52
CA LEU A 101 -2.04 1.06 7.13
C LEU A 101 -1.54 0.75 5.72
N GLY A 102 -0.71 -0.28 5.59
CA GLY A 102 -0.09 -0.67 4.32
C GLY A 102 1.43 -0.56 4.34
N LYS A 103 2.06 -0.86 3.21
CA LYS A 103 3.51 -1.02 3.08
C LYS A 103 4.10 -0.28 1.88
N GLY A 104 3.26 0.23 0.99
CA GLY A 104 3.70 0.72 -0.29
C GLY A 104 3.95 2.23 -0.36
N PRO A 105 4.62 2.69 -1.44
CA PRO A 105 5.09 4.06 -1.57
C PRO A 105 4.03 5.08 -1.96
N ALA A 106 2.89 4.65 -2.54
CA ALA A 106 1.80 5.56 -2.87
C ALA A 106 1.00 5.90 -1.60
N ILE A 107 1.07 7.14 -1.13
CA ILE A 107 0.47 7.56 0.13
C ILE A 107 -0.88 8.24 -0.09
N ILE A 108 -1.89 7.85 0.68
CA ILE A 108 -3.17 8.56 0.80
C ILE A 108 -3.27 9.13 2.21
N LEU A 109 -3.74 10.37 2.34
CA LEU A 109 -4.03 10.96 3.64
C LEU A 109 -5.52 10.95 3.92
N LEU A 110 -5.95 10.24 4.98
CA LEU A 110 -7.32 10.24 5.46
C LEU A 110 -7.38 10.91 6.83
N ASN A 111 -8.36 11.77 7.06
CA ASN A 111 -8.54 12.39 8.36
C ASN A 111 -10.01 12.60 8.71
N GLY A 112 -10.28 12.77 10.00
CA GLY A 112 -11.62 12.94 10.54
C GLY A 112 -11.61 13.75 11.83
N SER A 113 -12.82 14.16 12.24
CA SER A 113 -13.06 14.99 13.42
C SER A 113 -12.20 16.25 13.46
N HIS A 114 -12.06 16.95 12.33
CA HIS A 114 -11.67 18.38 12.37
C HIS A 114 -12.66 19.17 13.22
N HIS A 115 -13.94 18.84 13.09
CA HIS A 115 -14.99 19.38 13.92
C HIS A 115 -15.35 18.44 15.07
N ALA A 116 -15.50 19.02 16.25
CA ALA A 116 -15.71 18.31 17.52
C ALA A 116 -16.92 17.35 17.54
N ARG A 117 -18.06 17.78 17.00
CA ARG A 117 -19.29 16.98 16.97
C ARG A 117 -19.32 15.90 15.87
N GLU A 118 -18.30 15.80 15.02
CA GLU A 118 -18.30 14.95 13.83
C GLU A 118 -17.51 13.65 14.05
N TRP A 119 -17.49 13.15 15.29
CA TRP A 119 -16.70 11.99 15.73
C TRP A 119 -17.16 10.63 15.18
N MET A 120 -18.29 10.58 14.48
CA MET A 120 -18.66 9.44 13.63
C MET A 120 -17.57 9.14 12.58
N THR A 121 -16.87 10.17 12.10
CA THR A 121 -15.76 10.03 11.13
C THR A 121 -14.55 9.33 11.75
N THR A 122 -14.27 9.52 13.05
CA THR A 122 -13.26 8.77 13.79
C THR A 122 -13.63 7.29 13.85
N ILE A 123 -14.88 6.96 14.18
CA ILE A 123 -15.36 5.57 14.21
C ILE A 123 -15.16 4.92 12.83
N TRP A 124 -15.61 5.62 11.79
CA TRP A 124 -15.50 5.19 10.41
C TRP A 124 -14.05 4.85 10.03
N LEU A 125 -13.10 5.74 10.28
CA LEU A 125 -11.68 5.53 9.96
C LEU A 125 -11.07 4.36 10.73
N MET A 126 -11.42 4.20 12.01
CA MET A 126 -10.92 3.10 12.83
C MET A 126 -11.49 1.75 12.39
N ALA A 127 -12.78 1.68 12.09
CA ALA A 127 -13.43 0.45 11.61
C ALA A 127 -12.93 0.07 10.21
N MET A 128 -12.77 1.06 9.31
CA MET A 128 -12.17 0.85 7.98
C MET A 128 -10.77 0.24 8.11
N THR A 129 -9.98 0.74 9.07
CA THR A 129 -8.63 0.22 9.33
C THR A 129 -8.64 -1.25 9.71
N GLU A 130 -9.47 -1.65 10.67
CA GLU A 130 -9.56 -3.05 11.09
C GLU A 130 -10.06 -3.95 9.94
N TYR A 131 -11.11 -3.51 9.24
CA TYR A 131 -11.67 -4.23 8.09
C TYR A 131 -10.62 -4.48 7.01
N TYR A 132 -9.80 -3.47 6.70
CA TYR A 132 -8.78 -3.56 5.66
C TYR A 132 -7.59 -4.42 6.08
N ALA A 133 -7.16 -4.30 7.35
CA ALA A 133 -6.10 -5.15 7.89
C ALA A 133 -6.51 -6.62 7.91
N LYS A 134 -7.76 -6.91 8.31
CA LYS A 134 -8.33 -8.27 8.26
C LYS A 134 -8.38 -8.81 6.83
N ALA A 135 -8.87 -8.03 5.88
CA ALA A 135 -8.92 -8.42 4.47
C ALA A 135 -7.53 -8.73 3.87
N TYR A 136 -6.48 -8.04 4.34
CA TYR A 136 -5.09 -8.35 3.97
C TYR A 136 -4.62 -9.70 4.51
N GLU A 137 -4.85 -9.97 5.80
CA GLU A 137 -4.46 -11.24 6.43
C GLU A 137 -5.19 -12.43 5.79
N GLU A 138 -6.47 -12.28 5.50
CA GLU A 138 -7.32 -13.30 4.89
C GLU A 138 -7.09 -13.47 3.38
N ASN A 139 -6.16 -12.71 2.78
CA ASN A 139 -5.89 -12.70 1.34
C ASN A 139 -7.15 -12.44 0.49
N ALA A 140 -8.05 -11.60 0.99
CA ALA A 140 -9.28 -11.25 0.29
C ALA A 140 -9.00 -10.50 -1.03
N SER A 141 -10.04 -10.37 -1.85
CA SER A 141 -9.99 -9.62 -3.11
C SER A 141 -11.14 -8.63 -3.21
N TRP A 142 -10.86 -7.48 -3.84
CA TRP A 142 -11.84 -6.46 -4.20
C TRP A 142 -11.79 -6.23 -5.71
N ASN A 143 -12.90 -6.46 -6.41
CA ASN A 143 -12.99 -6.31 -7.87
C ASN A 143 -11.82 -6.99 -8.63
N GLY A 144 -11.53 -8.24 -8.27
CA GLY A 144 -10.45 -9.04 -8.86
C GLY A 144 -9.02 -8.65 -8.46
N LEU A 145 -8.83 -7.60 -7.66
CA LEU A 145 -7.52 -7.22 -7.11
C LEU A 145 -7.35 -7.83 -5.72
N ARG A 146 -6.22 -8.49 -5.45
CA ARG A 146 -5.91 -8.97 -4.10
C ARG A 146 -5.63 -7.78 -3.19
N VAL A 147 -6.26 -7.75 -2.02
CA VAL A 147 -6.04 -6.71 -1.01
C VAL A 147 -4.59 -6.68 -0.56
N ARG A 148 -3.94 -7.85 -0.51
CA ARG A 148 -2.51 -7.95 -0.22
C ARG A 148 -1.64 -7.18 -1.20
N ASP A 149 -1.87 -7.37 -2.49
CA ASP A 149 -1.11 -6.68 -3.53
C ASP A 149 -1.38 -5.17 -3.46
N LEU A 150 -2.63 -4.76 -3.26
CA LEU A 150 -3.00 -3.35 -3.12
C LEU A 150 -2.28 -2.66 -1.95
N LEU A 151 -2.30 -3.24 -0.75
CA LEU A 151 -1.65 -2.64 0.43
C LEU A 151 -0.12 -2.83 0.46
N ASP A 152 0.43 -3.73 -0.36
CA ASP A 152 1.88 -3.78 -0.59
C ASP A 152 2.35 -2.60 -1.47
N HIS A 153 1.45 -2.01 -2.27
CA HIS A 153 1.71 -0.89 -3.18
C HIS A 153 1.22 0.48 -2.65
N VAL A 154 0.34 0.49 -1.65
CA VAL A 154 -0.28 1.70 -1.09
C VAL A 154 -0.12 1.75 0.43
N THR A 155 0.03 2.97 0.96
CA THR A 155 -0.06 3.25 2.40
C THR A 155 -1.13 4.29 2.68
N PHE A 156 -2.12 3.96 3.50
CA PHE A 156 -3.02 4.93 4.09
C PHE A 156 -2.35 5.57 5.31
N ARG A 157 -2.06 6.87 5.25
CA ARG A 157 -1.77 7.69 6.41
C ARG A 157 -3.09 8.20 6.98
N ILE A 158 -3.38 7.87 8.23
CA ILE A 158 -4.68 8.17 8.85
C ILE A 158 -4.46 9.06 10.08
N VAL A 159 -5.25 10.12 10.22
CA VAL A 159 -5.37 10.96 11.42
C VAL A 159 -6.84 10.94 11.85
N PRO A 160 -7.27 9.97 12.67
CA PRO A 160 -8.68 9.68 12.85
C PRO A 160 -9.42 10.73 13.67
N MET A 161 -8.70 11.52 14.50
CA MET A 161 -9.27 12.57 15.34
C MET A 161 -8.33 13.77 15.38
N VAL A 162 -8.55 14.73 14.49
CA VAL A 162 -7.75 15.96 14.41
C VAL A 162 -8.02 16.90 15.59
N ASN A 163 -9.25 16.87 16.14
CA ASN A 163 -9.68 17.75 17.21
C ASN A 163 -9.99 16.98 18.52
N PRO A 164 -9.00 16.37 19.19
CA PRO A 164 -9.26 15.57 20.38
C PRO A 164 -9.82 16.39 21.55
N ASP A 165 -9.44 17.66 21.66
CA ASP A 165 -9.95 18.55 22.70
C ASP A 165 -11.41 18.89 22.47
N GLY A 166 -11.77 19.34 21.27
CA GLY A 166 -13.14 19.66 20.91
C GLY A 166 -14.06 18.45 21.03
N VAL A 167 -13.65 17.28 20.55
CA VAL A 167 -14.41 16.01 20.71
C VAL A 167 -14.63 15.71 22.19
N THR A 168 -13.58 15.84 23.02
CA THR A 168 -13.69 15.62 24.47
C THR A 168 -14.65 16.61 25.11
N LEU A 169 -14.59 17.89 24.74
CA LEU A 169 -15.49 18.93 25.25
C LEU A 169 -16.95 18.65 24.87
N GLN A 170 -17.20 18.26 23.62
CA GLN A 170 -18.54 17.91 23.16
C GLN A 170 -19.11 16.75 23.99
N GLN A 171 -18.33 15.67 24.19
CA GLN A 171 -18.79 14.43 24.80
C GLN A 171 -18.87 14.49 26.33
N GLN A 172 -17.93 15.17 26.98
CA GLN A 172 -17.73 15.12 28.44
C GLN A 172 -17.99 16.46 29.13
N GLY A 173 -18.09 17.55 28.37
CA GLY A 173 -18.33 18.89 28.90
C GLY A 173 -17.14 19.44 29.71
N LEU A 174 -17.45 20.42 30.56
CA LEU A 174 -16.46 21.22 31.30
C LEU A 174 -15.60 20.40 32.27
N SER A 175 -16.11 19.27 32.78
CA SER A 175 -15.41 18.44 33.77
C SER A 175 -14.08 17.91 33.25
N ALA A 176 -13.96 17.71 31.94
CA ALA A 176 -12.75 17.23 31.26
C ALA A 176 -11.68 18.32 31.01
N PHE A 177 -11.93 19.55 31.48
CA PHE A 177 -11.05 20.72 31.28
C PHE A 177 -10.65 21.36 32.61
N PRO A 178 -9.45 22.02 32.66
CA PRO A 178 -8.99 22.76 33.82
C PRO A 178 -10.02 23.78 34.30
N ALA A 179 -10.19 23.91 35.62
CA ALA A 179 -11.19 24.79 36.21
C ALA A 179 -11.08 26.25 35.71
N ALA A 180 -9.86 26.73 35.50
CA ALA A 180 -9.58 28.09 35.02
C ALA A 180 -10.11 28.37 33.60
N ASP A 181 -10.22 27.36 32.74
CA ASP A 181 -10.67 27.53 31.35
C ASP A 181 -12.20 27.44 31.20
N ARG A 182 -12.90 26.83 32.17
CA ARG A 182 -14.34 26.53 32.08
C ARG A 182 -15.22 27.77 31.86
N PRO A 183 -14.98 28.93 32.51
CA PRO A 183 -15.76 30.14 32.23
C PRO A 183 -15.60 30.62 30.79
N ALA A 184 -14.39 30.54 30.22
CA ALA A 184 -14.15 30.92 28.84
C ALA A 184 -14.85 29.97 27.87
N LEU A 185 -14.77 28.65 28.08
CA LEU A 185 -15.48 27.64 27.29
C LEU A 185 -17.00 27.88 27.27
N THR A 186 -17.57 28.21 28.42
CA THR A 186 -19.01 28.52 28.54
C THR A 186 -19.37 29.80 27.79
N ARG A 187 -18.56 30.86 27.91
CA ARG A 187 -18.76 32.11 27.16
C ARG A 187 -18.67 31.91 25.64
N MET A 188 -17.70 31.13 25.16
CA MET A 188 -17.56 30.79 23.73
C MET A 188 -18.73 29.97 23.20
N ASN A 189 -19.52 29.35 24.09
CA ASN A 189 -20.74 28.60 23.78
C ASN A 189 -22.02 29.38 24.13
N ASP A 190 -21.99 30.72 24.02
CA ASP A 190 -23.13 31.61 24.30
C ASP A 190 -23.73 31.45 25.71
N GLY A 191 -22.89 31.14 26.70
CA GLY A 191 -23.33 30.91 28.08
C GLY A 191 -23.86 29.50 28.35
N SER A 192 -23.98 28.64 27.32
CA SER A 192 -24.49 27.28 27.46
C SER A 192 -23.41 26.32 28.01
N THR A 193 -23.80 25.49 28.97
CA THR A 193 -23.00 24.35 29.45
C THR A 193 -23.25 23.07 28.67
N ASN A 194 -24.20 23.09 27.72
CA ASN A 194 -24.44 21.98 26.80
C ASN A 194 -23.57 22.15 25.54
N PHE A 195 -22.55 21.30 25.42
CA PHE A 195 -21.57 21.34 24.34
C PHE A 195 -21.94 20.43 23.15
N SER A 196 -23.13 19.85 23.09
CA SER A 196 -23.55 18.94 22.01
C SER A 196 -23.41 19.52 20.60
N ARG A 197 -23.45 20.86 20.47
CA ARG A 197 -23.30 21.61 19.21
C ARG A 197 -21.88 22.04 18.88
N TRP A 198 -20.94 21.88 19.81
CA TRP A 198 -19.58 22.38 19.71
C TRP A 198 -18.89 21.84 18.46
N LYS A 199 -18.23 22.73 17.71
CA LYS A 199 -17.62 22.42 16.41
C LYS A 199 -16.11 22.73 16.41
N ALA A 200 -15.71 23.82 17.08
CA ALA A 200 -14.34 24.29 17.19
C ALA A 200 -13.41 23.38 18.04
N ASN A 201 -12.12 23.71 18.12
CA ASN A 201 -11.18 23.09 19.06
C ASN A 201 -11.39 23.58 20.51
N GLY A 202 -10.56 23.12 21.44
CA GLY A 202 -10.66 23.51 22.86
C GLY A 202 -10.43 25.00 23.13
N LYS A 203 -9.89 25.76 22.15
CA LYS A 203 -9.67 27.21 22.23
C LYS A 203 -10.67 28.01 21.40
N GLY A 204 -11.74 27.37 20.92
CA GLY A 204 -12.79 28.04 20.15
C GLY A 204 -12.37 28.43 18.73
N VAL A 205 -11.34 27.78 18.17
CA VAL A 205 -10.90 27.94 16.76
C VAL A 205 -11.50 26.83 15.90
N ASP A 206 -12.12 27.19 14.79
CA ASP A 206 -12.62 26.26 13.78
C ASP A 206 -11.44 25.73 12.93
N LEU A 207 -11.04 24.49 13.16
CA LEU A 207 -9.86 23.89 12.54
C LEU A 207 -9.98 23.77 11.01
N ASN A 208 -11.19 23.64 10.47
CA ASN A 208 -11.42 23.60 9.03
C ASN A 208 -11.59 25.00 8.41
N ARG A 209 -11.13 26.03 9.12
CA ARG A 209 -10.96 27.41 8.62
C ARG A 209 -9.55 27.94 8.88
N GLN A 210 -8.62 27.06 9.24
CA GLN A 210 -7.26 27.43 9.64
C GLN A 210 -6.22 27.24 8.55
N TYR A 211 -6.58 26.70 7.39
CA TYR A 211 -5.60 26.45 6.32
C TYR A 211 -5.45 27.66 5.40
N PRO A 212 -4.25 27.94 4.86
CA PRO A 212 -3.97 29.11 4.03
C PRO A 212 -4.48 28.90 2.59
N ALA A 213 -5.79 28.73 2.44
CA ALA A 213 -6.50 28.68 1.17
C ALA A 213 -7.54 29.78 1.16
N ASP A 214 -7.24 30.87 0.46
CA ASP A 214 -8.11 32.06 0.40
C ASP A 214 -8.59 32.56 1.78
N TRP A 215 -7.70 32.48 2.78
CA TRP A 215 -8.06 32.63 4.19
C TRP A 215 -8.60 34.03 4.54
N SER A 216 -8.21 35.06 3.78
CA SER A 216 -8.71 36.43 3.93
C SER A 216 -10.17 36.57 3.52
N HIS A 217 -10.68 35.75 2.61
CA HIS A 217 -12.03 35.86 2.04
C HIS A 217 -13.01 34.78 2.54
N ILE A 218 -12.67 34.11 3.64
CA ILE A 218 -13.56 33.16 4.32
C ILE A 218 -14.88 33.84 4.66
N SER A 219 -15.99 33.21 4.28
CA SER A 219 -17.33 33.73 4.51
C SER A 219 -17.83 33.45 5.93
N ASN A 220 -18.59 34.41 6.49
CA ASN A 220 -19.23 34.33 7.81
C ASN A 220 -18.32 33.90 8.98
N PRO A 221 -17.11 34.49 9.13
CA PRO A 221 -16.26 34.16 10.27
C PRO A 221 -16.85 34.74 11.56
N ALA A 222 -16.76 34.00 12.67
CA ALA A 222 -16.98 34.59 13.98
C ALA A 222 -15.87 35.63 14.25
N SER A 223 -16.17 36.70 15.00
CA SER A 223 -15.23 37.79 15.29
C SER A 223 -14.21 37.46 16.38
N ALA A 224 -14.50 36.45 17.21
CA ALA A 224 -13.68 36.03 18.36
C ALA A 224 -13.84 34.50 18.55
N PRO A 225 -12.99 33.87 19.39
CA PRO A 225 -13.13 32.46 19.76
C PRO A 225 -14.57 32.09 20.13
N HIS A 226 -15.08 31.01 19.53
CA HIS A 226 -16.50 30.68 19.55
C HIS A 226 -16.71 29.18 19.27
N TYR A 227 -17.91 28.65 19.56
CA TYR A 227 -18.20 27.22 19.35
C TYR A 227 -18.10 26.78 17.88
N MET A 228 -18.17 27.71 16.92
CA MET A 228 -17.98 27.48 15.48
C MET A 228 -17.55 28.75 14.74
N ASN A 229 -17.02 28.58 13.52
CA ASN A 229 -16.71 29.62 12.53
C ASN A 229 -15.62 30.65 12.89
N PHE A 230 -15.04 30.63 14.09
CA PHE A 230 -13.89 31.48 14.37
C PHE A 230 -12.66 30.95 13.61
N LYS A 231 -12.21 31.69 12.61
CA LYS A 231 -11.13 31.25 11.72
C LYS A 231 -9.72 31.40 12.30
N GLY A 232 -9.57 31.95 13.52
CA GLY A 232 -8.29 32.37 14.09
C GLY A 232 -7.88 33.80 13.71
N THR A 233 -6.79 34.30 14.30
CA THR A 233 -6.17 35.60 13.96
C THR A 233 -5.18 35.49 12.82
N ALA A 234 -4.69 34.29 12.52
CA ALA A 234 -3.85 33.95 11.38
C ALA A 234 -4.12 32.50 10.93
N PRO A 235 -3.82 32.13 9.68
CA PRO A 235 -3.82 30.73 9.26
C PRO A 235 -2.78 29.92 10.05
N LEU A 236 -3.08 28.65 10.31
CA LEU A 236 -2.24 27.70 11.03
C LEU A 236 -1.81 28.20 12.42
N GLN A 237 -2.67 28.97 13.10
CA GLN A 237 -2.50 29.40 14.48
C GLN A 237 -2.67 28.24 15.46
N ALA A 238 -3.70 27.41 15.26
CA ALA A 238 -4.02 26.27 16.09
C ALA A 238 -3.00 25.15 15.89
N LYS A 239 -2.51 24.57 16.99
CA LYS A 239 -1.53 23.48 16.96
C LYS A 239 -1.98 22.30 16.12
N GLU A 240 -3.26 21.95 16.18
CA GLU A 240 -3.81 20.82 15.43
C GLU A 240 -3.73 21.03 13.91
N SER A 241 -4.12 22.22 13.45
CA SER A 241 -4.04 22.57 12.02
C SER A 241 -2.58 22.67 11.55
N GLN A 242 -1.68 23.20 12.38
CA GLN A 242 -0.25 23.24 12.07
C GLN A 242 0.36 21.83 11.96
N ALA A 243 0.03 20.92 12.89
CA ALA A 243 0.46 19.53 12.85
C ALA A 243 -0.01 18.83 11.57
N MET A 244 -1.28 19.01 11.19
CA MET A 244 -1.83 18.47 9.94
C MET A 244 -1.13 19.03 8.69
N ALA A 245 -0.86 20.34 8.65
CA ALA A 245 -0.15 20.94 7.53
C ALA A 245 1.29 20.42 7.42
N ASN A 246 1.98 20.25 8.55
CA ASN A 246 3.34 19.72 8.60
C ASN A 246 3.38 18.25 8.16
N LEU A 247 2.48 17.41 8.66
CA LEU A 247 2.35 16.02 8.21
C LEU A 247 2.12 15.96 6.70
N THR A 248 1.18 16.75 6.18
CA THR A 248 0.81 16.71 4.76
C THR A 248 1.98 17.11 3.86
N LYS A 249 2.74 18.15 4.24
CA LYS A 249 3.97 18.54 3.53
C LYS A 249 5.04 17.45 3.59
N MET A 250 5.21 16.82 4.76
CA MET A 250 6.22 15.78 4.98
C MET A 250 5.96 14.54 4.12
N ILE A 251 4.71 14.07 4.05
CA ILE A 251 4.38 12.83 3.35
C ILE A 251 4.00 13.05 1.88
N ASN A 252 3.66 14.29 1.48
CA ASN A 252 3.25 14.67 0.12
C ASN A 252 2.30 13.64 -0.53
N PRO A 253 1.12 13.38 0.06
CA PRO A 253 0.27 12.26 -0.36
C PRO A 253 -0.28 12.50 -1.78
N GLU A 254 -0.66 11.44 -2.50
CA GLU A 254 -1.22 11.53 -3.85
C GLU A 254 -2.68 11.97 -3.88
N LEU A 255 -3.39 11.73 -2.78
CA LEU A 255 -4.81 11.98 -2.61
C LEU A 255 -5.07 12.26 -1.12
N ALA A 256 -5.98 13.19 -0.82
CA ALA A 256 -6.37 13.47 0.55
C ALA A 256 -7.89 13.49 0.75
N ILE A 257 -8.39 12.81 1.78
CA ILE A 257 -9.82 12.76 2.11
C ILE A 257 -10.02 13.30 3.53
N SER A 258 -10.82 14.37 3.65
CA SER A 258 -11.21 14.97 4.92
C SER A 258 -12.66 14.58 5.21
N TYR A 259 -12.86 13.57 6.07
CA TYR A 259 -14.21 13.12 6.40
C TYR A 259 -14.85 14.07 7.42
N HIS A 260 -16.08 14.48 7.12
CA HIS A 260 -16.93 15.31 7.94
C HIS A 260 -18.30 14.66 8.12
N THR A 261 -19.17 15.27 8.93
CA THR A 261 -20.60 14.96 8.95
C THR A 261 -21.40 16.26 9.07
N ALA A 262 -22.53 16.44 8.38
CA ALA A 262 -23.34 15.45 7.68
C ALA A 262 -24.03 16.05 6.45
N GLY A 263 -24.60 15.18 5.62
CA GLY A 263 -25.44 15.59 4.50
C GLY A 263 -25.50 14.61 3.34
N GLU A 264 -24.73 13.52 3.38
CA GLU A 264 -24.56 12.59 2.24
C GLU A 264 -24.16 13.33 0.96
N ILE A 265 -23.19 14.24 1.11
CA ILE A 265 -22.64 15.04 0.04
C ILE A 265 -21.12 14.92 -0.03
N VAL A 266 -20.55 15.27 -1.17
CA VAL A 266 -19.09 15.31 -1.34
C VAL A 266 -18.65 16.59 -2.05
N TYR A 267 -17.81 17.37 -1.38
CA TYR A 267 -17.06 18.47 -1.98
C TYR A 267 -15.75 17.95 -2.57
N TRP A 268 -15.30 18.52 -3.69
CA TRP A 268 -14.17 17.99 -4.46
C TRP A 268 -13.34 19.03 -5.21
N ASN A 269 -13.77 20.30 -5.20
CA ASN A 269 -13.21 21.35 -6.03
C ASN A 269 -13.04 22.64 -5.24
N PHE A 270 -11.85 23.24 -5.36
CA PHE A 270 -11.56 24.58 -4.86
C PHE A 270 -10.41 25.18 -5.67
N HIS A 271 -10.73 26.12 -6.57
CA HIS A 271 -9.76 26.70 -7.52
C HIS A 271 -8.85 25.66 -8.22
N THR A 272 -9.39 24.47 -8.49
CA THR A 272 -8.65 23.39 -9.14
C THR A 272 -8.15 23.86 -10.51
N LEU A 273 -6.86 23.66 -10.78
CA LEU A 273 -6.27 23.98 -12.09
C LEU A 273 -7.03 23.30 -13.23
N ALA A 274 -7.19 24.00 -14.35
CA ALA A 274 -7.93 23.49 -15.51
C ALA A 274 -7.41 22.14 -16.01
N SER A 275 -6.08 21.94 -15.97
CA SER A 275 -5.42 20.67 -16.33
C SER A 275 -5.77 19.49 -15.42
N ASN A 276 -6.16 19.78 -14.17
CA ASN A 276 -6.48 18.77 -13.15
C ASN A 276 -7.99 18.50 -13.03
N LEU A 277 -8.83 19.39 -13.55
CA LEU A 277 -10.28 19.35 -13.35
C LEU A 277 -10.92 18.02 -13.73
N ASN A 278 -10.53 17.45 -14.89
CA ASN A 278 -11.08 16.18 -15.37
C ASN A 278 -10.70 15.01 -14.46
N ARG A 279 -9.45 14.97 -13.99
CA ARG A 279 -8.96 13.94 -13.06
C ARG A 279 -9.73 14.02 -11.73
N ASP A 280 -9.79 15.20 -11.13
CA ASP A 280 -10.40 15.40 -9.81
C ASP A 280 -11.91 15.10 -9.87
N ARG A 281 -12.58 15.54 -10.94
CA ARG A 281 -14.00 15.24 -11.18
C ARG A 281 -14.24 13.75 -11.33
N ALA A 282 -13.41 13.02 -12.08
CA ALA A 282 -13.57 11.59 -12.28
C ALA A 282 -13.47 10.79 -10.97
N ILE A 283 -12.54 11.18 -10.08
CA ILE A 283 -12.39 10.56 -8.75
C ILE A 283 -13.63 10.88 -7.89
N ALA A 284 -14.07 12.14 -7.87
CA ALA A 284 -15.24 12.55 -7.10
C ALA A 284 -16.54 11.89 -7.57
N THR A 285 -16.75 11.79 -8.89
CA THR A 285 -17.88 11.07 -9.48
C THR A 285 -17.83 9.59 -9.15
N SER A 286 -16.65 8.96 -9.14
CA SER A 286 -16.50 7.55 -8.74
C SER A 286 -16.93 7.35 -7.29
N TYR A 287 -16.50 8.23 -6.38
CA TYR A 287 -16.93 8.20 -4.97
C TYR A 287 -18.44 8.39 -4.83
N ALA A 288 -19.02 9.39 -5.49
CA ALA A 288 -20.46 9.66 -5.48
C ALA A 288 -21.27 8.46 -6.00
N ALA A 289 -20.81 7.80 -7.06
CA ALA A 289 -21.48 6.61 -7.61
C ALA A 289 -21.45 5.41 -6.65
N MET A 290 -20.35 5.23 -5.89
CA MET A 290 -20.25 4.14 -4.92
C MET A 290 -21.12 4.35 -3.68
N THR A 291 -21.23 5.59 -3.21
CA THR A 291 -21.90 5.92 -1.94
C THR A 291 -23.36 6.35 -2.12
N GLY A 292 -23.73 6.77 -3.33
CA GLY A 292 -24.99 7.47 -3.60
C GLY A 292 -24.99 8.93 -3.15
N TYR A 293 -23.84 9.47 -2.71
CA TYR A 293 -23.77 10.84 -2.21
C TYR A 293 -23.90 11.86 -3.34
N ARG A 294 -24.52 12.99 -3.04
CA ARG A 294 -24.63 14.09 -4.01
C ARG A 294 -23.28 14.79 -4.17
N LEU A 295 -22.77 14.79 -5.39
CA LEU A 295 -21.60 15.56 -5.76
C LEU A 295 -21.92 17.06 -5.75
N VAL A 296 -21.18 17.85 -4.98
CA VAL A 296 -21.40 19.30 -4.89
C VAL A 296 -20.87 19.98 -6.16
N ALA A 297 -21.68 20.85 -6.75
CA ALA A 297 -21.28 21.68 -7.89
C ALA A 297 -20.30 22.78 -7.44
N PRO A 298 -19.18 22.99 -8.15
CA PRO A 298 -18.28 24.11 -7.86
C PRO A 298 -19.01 25.45 -8.00
N THR A 299 -18.75 26.38 -7.10
CA THR A 299 -19.27 27.75 -7.14
C THR A 299 -18.19 28.72 -7.59
N ALA A 300 -18.56 29.88 -8.14
CA ALA A 300 -17.62 30.90 -8.59
C ALA A 300 -16.75 31.47 -7.43
N ASN A 301 -17.37 31.70 -6.26
CA ASN A 301 -16.73 32.29 -5.09
C ASN A 301 -16.89 31.34 -3.87
N PRO A 302 -16.17 30.20 -3.83
CA PRO A 302 -16.23 29.29 -2.70
C PRO A 302 -15.57 29.90 -1.46
N SER A 303 -16.09 29.63 -0.26
CA SER A 303 -15.39 30.00 0.98
C SER A 303 -14.21 29.05 1.21
N GLY A 304 -13.00 29.59 1.30
CA GLY A 304 -11.80 28.80 1.58
C GLY A 304 -11.58 28.48 3.06
N GLY A 305 -10.32 28.21 3.41
CA GLY A 305 -9.85 27.91 4.75
C GLY A 305 -9.84 26.43 5.12
N GLY A 306 -10.48 25.58 4.32
CA GLY A 306 -10.58 24.15 4.56
C GLY A 306 -9.29 23.40 4.27
N PHE A 307 -9.14 22.22 4.90
CA PHE A 307 -7.99 21.35 4.68
C PHE A 307 -7.86 20.95 3.20
N THR A 308 -8.97 20.52 2.58
CA THR A 308 -8.98 20.08 1.17
C THR A 308 -8.77 21.23 0.19
N ASP A 309 -9.25 22.43 0.53
CA ASP A 309 -9.04 23.64 -0.28
C ASP A 309 -7.55 23.96 -0.39
N TRP A 310 -6.87 23.94 0.76
CA TRP A 310 -5.42 24.09 0.85
C TRP A 310 -4.69 22.96 0.15
N PHE A 311 -5.10 21.71 0.34
CA PHE A 311 -4.47 20.59 -0.35
C PHE A 311 -4.52 20.74 -1.88
N ILE A 312 -5.70 21.03 -2.43
CA ILE A 312 -5.91 21.16 -3.88
C ILE A 312 -5.06 22.30 -4.46
N THR A 313 -5.06 23.46 -3.79
CA THR A 313 -4.36 24.66 -4.27
C THR A 313 -2.86 24.59 -4.10
N GLN A 314 -2.35 23.96 -3.04
CA GLN A 314 -0.91 23.91 -2.77
C GLN A 314 -0.20 22.73 -3.42
N PHE A 315 -0.85 21.56 -3.45
CA PHE A 315 -0.23 20.33 -3.98
C PHE A 315 -0.70 20.02 -5.41
N HIS A 316 -1.75 20.68 -5.89
CA HIS A 316 -2.34 20.42 -7.22
C HIS A 316 -2.76 18.95 -7.42
N LYS A 317 -3.10 18.29 -6.31
CA LYS A 317 -3.52 16.89 -6.23
C LYS A 317 -4.99 16.81 -5.80
N PRO A 318 -5.70 15.73 -6.16
CA PRO A 318 -7.11 15.58 -5.82
C PRO A 318 -7.32 15.51 -4.31
N ALA A 319 -8.41 16.13 -3.83
CA ALA A 319 -8.92 15.90 -2.48
C ALA A 319 -10.44 15.95 -2.44
N LEU A 320 -11.03 15.20 -1.50
CA LEU A 320 -12.48 15.17 -1.28
C LEU A 320 -12.81 15.48 0.17
N THR A 321 -13.94 16.15 0.38
CA THR A 321 -14.58 16.32 1.69
C THR A 321 -15.96 15.67 1.67
N PRO A 322 -16.06 14.38 2.03
CA PRO A 322 -17.34 13.71 2.22
C PRO A 322 -17.99 14.10 3.55
N GLU A 323 -19.26 14.46 3.50
CA GLU A 323 -20.13 14.70 4.65
C GLU A 323 -20.95 13.45 4.92
N LEU A 324 -20.48 12.57 5.81
CA LEU A 324 -21.10 11.27 6.04
C LEU A 324 -22.42 11.37 6.81
N GLY A 325 -23.31 10.42 6.53
CA GLY A 325 -24.58 10.29 7.25
C GLY A 325 -25.57 11.42 6.95
N ARG A 326 -26.82 11.21 7.38
CA ARG A 326 -27.86 12.22 7.23
C ARG A 326 -27.69 13.34 8.27
N ALA A 327 -28.06 14.56 7.88
CA ALA A 327 -27.95 15.72 8.74
C ALA A 327 -28.76 15.54 10.04
N ASN A 328 -28.15 15.85 11.19
CA ASN A 328 -28.78 15.78 12.51
C ASN A 328 -28.71 17.13 13.25
N GLY A 329 -29.20 18.18 12.58
CA GLY A 329 -29.19 19.54 13.11
C GLY A 329 -27.79 19.99 13.58
N ASN A 330 -27.74 20.73 14.68
CA ASN A 330 -26.50 21.20 15.29
C ASN A 330 -25.98 20.23 16.36
N SER A 331 -25.84 18.95 16.01
CA SER A 331 -25.20 17.96 16.89
C SER A 331 -24.49 16.86 16.10
N HIS A 332 -23.99 15.86 16.81
CA HIS A 332 -23.36 14.68 16.22
C HIS A 332 -24.39 13.81 15.49
N VAL A 333 -23.95 13.12 14.44
CA VAL A 333 -24.76 12.09 13.78
C VAL A 333 -25.02 10.95 14.77
N PRO A 334 -26.27 10.48 14.94
CA PRO A 334 -26.57 9.43 15.90
C PRO A 334 -25.97 8.09 15.49
N LEU A 335 -25.62 7.26 16.48
CA LEU A 335 -25.02 5.94 16.27
C LEU A 335 -25.90 4.99 15.44
N SER A 336 -27.22 5.21 15.42
CA SER A 336 -28.16 4.46 14.58
C SER A 336 -27.86 4.57 13.08
N GLU A 337 -27.17 5.63 12.63
CA GLU A 337 -26.77 5.80 11.23
C GLU A 337 -25.55 4.94 10.85
N TRP A 338 -24.86 4.32 11.82
CA TRP A 338 -23.62 3.58 11.58
C TRP A 338 -23.74 2.56 10.45
N ASN A 339 -24.75 1.70 10.48
CA ASN A 339 -24.89 0.63 9.48
C ASN A 339 -25.08 1.19 8.06
N ARG A 340 -25.78 2.32 7.93
CA ARG A 340 -25.96 3.03 6.65
C ARG A 340 -24.64 3.59 6.16
N ILE A 341 -23.94 4.35 7.02
CA ILE A 341 -22.64 4.96 6.71
C ILE A 341 -21.64 3.88 6.31
N TRP A 342 -21.54 2.81 7.11
CA TRP A 342 -20.65 1.68 6.83
C TRP A 342 -20.99 1.01 5.50
N GLY A 343 -22.27 0.71 5.25
CA GLY A 343 -22.72 0.08 4.01
C GLY A 343 -22.41 0.90 2.77
N GLN A 344 -22.54 2.22 2.84
CA GLN A 344 -22.25 3.13 1.72
C GLN A 344 -20.75 3.31 1.47
N ASN A 345 -19.91 3.30 2.52
CA ASN A 345 -18.54 3.78 2.44
C ASN A 345 -17.46 2.70 2.56
N ARG A 346 -17.73 1.51 3.15
CA ARG A 346 -16.71 0.50 3.52
C ARG A 346 -15.71 0.13 2.44
N ASP A 347 -16.07 0.24 1.16
CA ASP A 347 -15.20 -0.14 0.03
C ASP A 347 -14.61 1.07 -0.73
N THR A 348 -14.93 2.32 -0.36
CA THR A 348 -14.42 3.51 -1.06
C THR A 348 -12.93 3.71 -0.89
N GLY A 349 -12.35 3.24 0.23
CA GLY A 349 -10.90 3.31 0.43
C GLY A 349 -10.12 2.42 -0.55
N TRP A 350 -10.69 1.30 -1.02
CA TRP A 350 -10.07 0.49 -2.07
C TRP A 350 -9.97 1.23 -3.40
N MET A 351 -11.05 1.93 -3.76
CA MET A 351 -11.05 2.81 -4.93
C MET A 351 -10.01 3.92 -4.77
N PHE A 352 -9.93 4.56 -3.60
CA PHE A 352 -8.91 5.58 -3.34
C PHE A 352 -7.49 5.03 -3.47
N ALA A 353 -7.20 3.85 -2.91
CA ALA A 353 -5.91 3.17 -3.02
C ALA A 353 -5.48 2.93 -4.48
N GLU A 354 -6.38 2.40 -5.29
CA GLU A 354 -6.11 2.18 -6.71
C GLU A 354 -5.84 3.49 -7.46
N ARG A 355 -6.63 4.54 -7.20
CA ARG A 355 -6.43 5.86 -7.82
C ARG A 355 -5.11 6.49 -7.39
N ALA A 356 -4.78 6.45 -6.10
CA ALA A 356 -3.54 7.00 -5.58
C ALA A 356 -2.31 6.29 -6.16
N TYR A 357 -2.34 4.96 -6.25
CA TYR A 357 -1.26 4.21 -6.90
C TYR A 357 -1.10 4.56 -8.37
N SER A 358 -2.21 4.71 -9.09
CA SER A 358 -2.20 5.13 -10.51
C SER A 358 -1.58 6.52 -10.69
N LEU A 359 -1.89 7.47 -9.80
CA LEU A 359 -1.30 8.81 -9.80
C LEU A 359 0.21 8.75 -9.51
N TRP A 360 0.58 8.04 -8.46
CA TRP A 360 1.99 7.85 -8.08
C TRP A 360 2.80 7.23 -9.23
N MET A 361 2.32 6.12 -9.80
CA MET A 361 2.98 5.40 -10.91
C MET A 361 3.06 6.22 -12.19
N GLY A 362 2.07 7.08 -12.46
CA GLY A 362 2.10 8.02 -13.58
C GLY A 362 3.26 9.02 -13.50
N GLY A 363 3.70 9.35 -12.28
CA GLY A 363 4.88 10.18 -12.04
C GLY A 363 6.22 9.43 -12.13
N GLN A 364 6.21 8.08 -12.08
CA GLN A 364 7.44 7.28 -12.08
C GLN A 364 7.99 7.09 -13.49
N LYS A 365 9.31 7.28 -13.65
CA LYS A 365 10.02 6.99 -14.90
C LYS A 365 10.79 5.68 -14.78
N ALA A 366 10.78 4.89 -15.85
CA ALA A 366 11.65 3.74 -15.91
C ALA A 366 13.10 4.21 -16.05
N ALA A 367 13.97 3.70 -15.19
CA ALA A 367 15.40 4.01 -15.20
C ALA A 367 16.21 2.75 -15.44
N GLN A 368 17.28 2.86 -16.24
CA GLN A 368 18.26 1.79 -16.36
C GLN A 368 18.96 1.60 -15.03
N ALA A 369 19.06 0.35 -14.58
CA ALA A 369 19.65 0.06 -13.28
C ALA A 369 20.31 -1.33 -13.35
N ALA A 370 21.46 -1.41 -14.02
CA ALA A 370 22.19 -2.65 -14.20
C ALA A 370 22.82 -3.10 -12.88
N GLY A 371 22.55 -4.34 -12.47
CA GLY A 371 23.13 -4.91 -11.25
C GLY A 371 22.58 -6.30 -10.97
N ALA A 372 23.18 -6.99 -10.00
CA ALA A 372 22.59 -8.21 -9.46
C ALA A 372 21.55 -7.84 -8.39
N ILE A 373 20.43 -8.55 -8.40
CA ILE A 373 19.50 -8.60 -7.28
C ILE A 373 19.34 -10.04 -6.81
N ARG A 374 18.92 -10.20 -5.55
CA ARG A 374 18.54 -11.48 -4.97
C ARG A 374 17.07 -11.42 -4.59
N LEU A 375 16.25 -12.20 -5.28
CA LEU A 375 14.86 -12.41 -4.91
C LEU A 375 14.79 -13.43 -3.77
N THR A 376 14.23 -13.01 -2.63
CA THR A 376 14.22 -13.80 -1.39
C THR A 376 12.93 -14.59 -1.17
N ARG A 377 11.90 -14.34 -1.98
CA ARG A 377 10.63 -15.07 -1.97
C ARG A 377 10.11 -15.26 -3.39
N THR A 378 9.42 -16.37 -3.66
CA THR A 378 8.78 -16.58 -4.97
C THR A 378 7.75 -15.48 -5.23
N GLU A 379 7.85 -14.82 -6.38
CA GLU A 379 6.95 -13.72 -6.76
C GLU A 379 6.30 -13.98 -8.12
N ALA A 380 5.15 -13.35 -8.36
CA ALA A 380 4.55 -13.32 -9.68
C ALA A 380 5.36 -12.40 -10.61
N SER A 381 5.42 -12.76 -11.89
CA SER A 381 6.03 -11.96 -12.96
C SER A 381 4.99 -11.39 -13.91
N TYR A 382 5.34 -10.25 -14.50
CA TYR A 382 4.44 -9.46 -15.31
C TYR A 382 5.13 -8.93 -16.57
N ALA A 383 4.33 -8.66 -17.60
CA ALA A 383 4.77 -7.98 -18.82
C ALA A 383 5.05 -6.49 -18.59
N SER A 384 4.31 -5.86 -17.67
CA SER A 384 4.41 -4.44 -17.33
C SER A 384 4.29 -4.21 -15.81
N PRO A 385 4.87 -3.11 -15.29
CA PRO A 385 4.82 -2.76 -13.88
C PRO A 385 3.52 -2.00 -13.54
N GLU A 386 2.41 -2.72 -13.52
CA GLU A 386 1.07 -2.17 -13.27
C GLU A 386 0.33 -2.99 -12.23
N LEU A 387 -0.43 -2.32 -11.35
CA LEU A 387 -1.17 -2.96 -10.26
C LEU A 387 -2.16 -4.03 -10.72
N ARG A 388 -2.77 -3.84 -11.90
CA ARG A 388 -3.74 -4.78 -12.51
C ARG A 388 -3.15 -5.61 -13.65
N ALA A 389 -1.83 -5.64 -13.81
CA ALA A 389 -1.20 -6.51 -14.80
C ALA A 389 -1.55 -7.98 -14.51
N LYS A 390 -1.84 -8.76 -15.55
CA LYS A 390 -2.06 -10.20 -15.39
C LYS A 390 -0.71 -10.90 -15.17
N PRO A 391 -0.60 -11.81 -14.19
CA PRO A 391 0.62 -12.56 -13.98
C PRO A 391 0.89 -13.50 -15.16
N LEU A 392 2.15 -13.60 -15.57
CA LEU A 392 2.63 -14.50 -16.61
C LEU A 392 3.16 -15.83 -16.06
N GLY A 393 3.46 -15.88 -14.77
CA GLY A 393 4.04 -17.03 -14.09
C GLY A 393 4.83 -16.61 -12.86
N SER A 394 5.52 -17.56 -12.24
CA SER A 394 6.31 -17.33 -11.02
C SER A 394 7.80 -17.19 -11.31
N ILE A 395 8.45 -16.31 -10.56
CA ILE A 395 9.91 -16.17 -10.47
C ILE A 395 10.30 -16.69 -9.09
N PHE A 396 11.12 -17.74 -9.07
CA PHE A 396 11.56 -18.39 -7.84
C PHE A 396 12.67 -17.60 -7.15
N THR A 397 12.96 -17.97 -5.90
CA THR A 397 14.07 -17.35 -5.16
C THR A 397 15.39 -17.58 -5.89
N GLY A 398 16.24 -16.54 -5.96
CA GLY A 398 17.38 -16.61 -6.87
C GLY A 398 18.12 -15.29 -7.04
N LYS A 399 19.31 -15.38 -7.65
CA LYS A 399 20.02 -14.21 -8.16
C LYS A 399 19.55 -13.93 -9.58
N TYR A 400 19.27 -12.67 -9.88
CA TYR A 400 18.84 -12.21 -11.20
C TYR A 400 19.61 -10.96 -11.61
N THR A 401 19.78 -10.79 -12.92
CA THR A 401 20.28 -9.52 -13.48
C THR A 401 19.12 -8.54 -13.56
N GLN A 402 19.23 -7.44 -12.85
CA GLN A 402 18.34 -6.29 -12.96
C GLN A 402 18.67 -5.50 -14.24
N LEU A 403 17.62 -5.12 -14.96
CA LEU A 403 17.70 -4.32 -16.17
C LEU A 403 17.24 -2.90 -15.88
N ARG A 404 16.03 -2.74 -15.35
CA ARG A 404 15.40 -1.45 -15.10
C ARG A 404 14.66 -1.44 -13.77
N THR A 405 14.38 -0.25 -13.27
CA THR A 405 13.42 -0.02 -12.18
C THR A 405 12.37 0.97 -12.63
N LYS A 406 11.16 0.87 -12.06
CA LYS A 406 10.12 1.88 -12.22
C LYS A 406 9.23 1.86 -10.98
N GLY A 407 9.29 2.91 -10.18
CA GLY A 407 8.59 2.93 -8.90
C GLY A 407 9.07 1.78 -8.00
N ASP A 408 8.13 0.96 -7.55
CA ASP A 408 8.34 -0.21 -6.68
C ASP A 408 8.47 -1.52 -7.46
N TRP A 409 8.72 -1.41 -8.76
CA TRP A 409 8.96 -2.55 -9.64
C TRP A 409 10.40 -2.61 -10.11
N VAL A 410 10.84 -3.84 -10.35
CA VAL A 410 12.13 -4.14 -10.95
C VAL A 410 11.94 -5.07 -12.14
N GLU A 411 12.61 -4.74 -13.24
CA GLU A 411 12.67 -5.60 -14.41
C GLU A 411 13.93 -6.45 -14.35
N ILE A 412 13.76 -7.76 -14.47
CA ILE A 412 14.83 -8.73 -14.45
C ILE A 412 14.98 -9.44 -15.79
N LYS A 413 16.21 -9.86 -16.09
CA LYS A 413 16.50 -10.76 -17.21
C LYS A 413 16.10 -12.19 -16.83
N VAL A 414 15.38 -12.85 -17.73
CA VAL A 414 14.99 -14.26 -17.63
C VAL A 414 15.27 -14.97 -18.97
N PRO A 415 15.29 -16.31 -19.02
CA PRO A 415 15.31 -17.02 -20.29
C PRO A 415 14.17 -16.54 -21.21
N GLY A 416 14.48 -16.20 -22.45
CA GLY A 416 13.48 -15.71 -23.42
C GLY A 416 13.07 -14.24 -23.27
N GLY A 417 13.74 -13.42 -22.44
CA GLY A 417 13.55 -11.96 -22.42
C GLY A 417 13.70 -11.33 -21.05
N SER A 418 12.72 -10.51 -20.67
CA SER A 418 12.65 -9.83 -19.38
C SER A 418 11.26 -9.93 -18.75
N ARG A 419 11.20 -9.73 -17.43
CA ARG A 419 9.95 -9.72 -16.66
C ARG A 419 10.01 -8.67 -15.57
N TRP A 420 8.88 -8.03 -15.30
CA TRP A 420 8.71 -7.17 -14.14
C TRP A 420 8.25 -8.00 -12.94
N ILE A 421 8.84 -7.73 -11.79
CA ILE A 421 8.43 -8.26 -10.49
C ILE A 421 8.33 -7.11 -9.47
N ASN A 422 7.53 -7.29 -8.43
CA ASN A 422 7.52 -6.34 -7.32
C ASN A 422 8.88 -6.38 -6.59
N ALA A 423 9.47 -5.22 -6.32
CA ALA A 423 10.79 -5.11 -5.70
C ALA A 423 10.80 -5.41 -4.20
N LYS A 424 9.64 -5.58 -3.54
CA LYS A 424 9.47 -5.72 -2.08
C LYS A 424 10.33 -6.80 -1.43
N TYR A 425 10.65 -7.88 -2.14
CA TYR A 425 11.45 -9.00 -1.61
C TYR A 425 12.81 -9.13 -2.28
N THR A 426 13.29 -8.05 -2.89
CA THR A 426 14.57 -8.03 -3.60
C THR A 426 15.64 -7.37 -2.75
N LEU A 427 16.79 -8.04 -2.62
CA LEU A 427 18.00 -7.44 -2.09
C LEU A 427 18.81 -6.89 -3.27
N THR A 428 19.17 -5.62 -3.21
CA THR A 428 20.05 -5.00 -4.21
C THR A 428 21.50 -5.19 -3.78
N GLY A 429 22.37 -5.48 -4.76
CA GLY A 429 23.81 -5.60 -4.53
C GLY A 429 24.49 -4.30 -4.03
N PRO A 430 25.81 -4.35 -3.77
CA PRO A 430 26.71 -5.47 -4.07
C PRO A 430 26.47 -6.70 -3.17
N PHE A 431 26.86 -7.86 -3.67
CA PHE A 431 26.93 -9.10 -2.89
C PHE A 431 28.41 -9.40 -2.63
N ASP A 432 28.78 -9.54 -1.37
CA ASP A 432 30.18 -9.59 -0.97
C ASP A 432 30.80 -10.94 -1.35
N PRO A 433 32.11 -10.99 -1.67
CA PRO A 433 32.85 -12.23 -1.81
C PRO A 433 32.75 -13.06 -0.52
N ILE A 434 32.67 -14.38 -0.67
CA ILE A 434 32.67 -15.31 0.46
C ILE A 434 34.12 -15.53 0.87
N THR A 435 34.54 -14.90 1.97
CA THR A 435 35.88 -15.08 2.56
C THR A 435 35.95 -16.28 3.50
N GLU A 436 34.79 -16.69 4.03
CA GLU A 436 34.64 -17.77 5.01
C GLU A 436 33.63 -18.78 4.44
N PRO A 437 34.10 -19.86 3.79
CA PRO A 437 33.21 -20.78 3.08
C PRO A 437 32.35 -21.63 4.03
N THR A 438 32.73 -21.70 5.31
CA THR A 438 31.99 -22.43 6.34
C THR A 438 32.09 -21.69 7.67
N VAL A 439 30.95 -21.58 8.36
CA VAL A 439 30.80 -20.92 9.66
C VAL A 439 30.16 -21.88 10.67
N ILE A 440 30.42 -21.70 11.96
CA ILE A 440 29.77 -22.45 13.05
C ILE A 440 29.01 -21.49 13.96
N ALA A 441 27.87 -21.94 14.48
CA ALA A 441 27.14 -21.26 15.53
C ALA A 441 27.45 -21.90 16.90
N ASP A 442 27.97 -21.13 17.86
CA ASP A 442 28.25 -21.64 19.23
C ASP A 442 26.99 -21.91 20.05
N GLN A 443 25.88 -21.29 19.65
CA GLN A 443 24.60 -21.38 20.33
C GLN A 443 23.49 -21.61 19.30
N ALA A 444 22.31 -21.93 19.79
CA ALA A 444 21.16 -22.04 18.90
C ALA A 444 20.82 -20.66 18.32
N ILE A 445 20.78 -20.55 16.98
CA ILE A 445 20.54 -19.28 16.30
C ILE A 445 19.20 -19.27 15.54
N PRO A 446 18.50 -18.12 15.50
CA PRO A 446 17.28 -17.99 14.72
C PRO A 446 17.55 -17.99 13.22
N LEU A 447 16.66 -18.63 12.46
CA LEU A 447 16.72 -18.68 10.99
C LEU A 447 15.75 -17.67 10.37
N PHE A 448 16.11 -17.10 9.23
CA PHE A 448 15.27 -16.16 8.47
C PHE A 448 15.08 -16.65 7.02
N GLN A 449 13.90 -16.44 6.44
CA GLN A 449 13.66 -16.71 5.01
C GLN A 449 14.23 -15.58 4.15
N SER A 450 14.17 -14.35 4.66
CA SER A 450 14.75 -13.18 4.05
C SER A 450 15.37 -12.25 5.10
N PRO A 451 16.47 -11.55 4.77
CA PRO A 451 16.96 -10.43 5.57
C PRO A 451 15.94 -9.29 5.73
N LEU A 452 14.89 -9.26 4.89
CA LEU A 452 13.81 -8.27 4.92
C LEU A 452 12.68 -8.64 5.91
N ASP A 453 12.72 -9.84 6.48
CA ASP A 453 11.69 -10.30 7.41
C ASP A 453 11.87 -9.65 8.78
N ALA A 454 10.76 -9.14 9.35
CA ALA A 454 10.78 -8.52 10.68
C ALA A 454 11.05 -9.53 11.80
N LYS A 455 10.73 -10.81 11.58
CA LYS A 455 10.86 -11.89 12.57
C LYS A 455 11.50 -13.11 11.92
N PRO A 456 12.26 -13.91 12.69
CA PRO A 456 12.74 -15.20 12.21
C PRO A 456 11.57 -16.16 12.02
N ILE A 457 11.80 -17.23 11.25
CA ILE A 457 10.89 -18.36 11.24
C ILE A 457 10.90 -19.05 12.61
N GLN A 458 9.83 -19.78 12.95
CA GLN A 458 9.76 -20.61 14.15
C GLN A 458 10.63 -21.88 14.02
N LYS A 459 11.90 -21.70 13.67
CA LYS A 459 12.95 -22.72 13.65
C LYS A 459 14.24 -22.10 14.15
N THR A 460 14.93 -22.81 15.02
CA THR A 460 16.29 -22.51 15.43
C THR A 460 17.22 -23.59 14.89
N LEU A 461 18.43 -23.19 14.53
CA LEU A 461 19.50 -24.12 14.22
C LEU A 461 20.23 -24.46 15.52
N ALA A 462 20.55 -25.74 15.77
CA ALA A 462 21.30 -26.15 16.94
C ALA A 462 22.76 -25.66 16.90
N ALA A 463 23.37 -25.55 18.07
CA ALA A 463 24.78 -25.19 18.23
C ALA A 463 25.73 -26.25 17.66
N GLY A 464 26.94 -25.83 17.28
CA GLY A 464 28.02 -26.70 16.83
C GLY A 464 27.91 -27.23 15.40
N ILE A 465 26.89 -26.81 14.64
CA ILE A 465 26.71 -27.23 13.25
C ILE A 465 27.58 -26.36 12.33
N ALA A 466 28.40 -27.01 11.51
CA ALA A 466 29.13 -26.36 10.42
C ALA A 466 28.17 -26.05 9.26
N LEU A 467 28.17 -24.80 8.83
CA LEU A 467 27.23 -24.24 7.86
C LEU A 467 27.98 -23.71 6.63
N PRO A 468 27.84 -24.35 5.47
CA PRO A 468 28.36 -23.80 4.22
C PRO A 468 27.71 -22.46 3.90
N VAL A 469 28.52 -21.45 3.62
CA VAL A 469 28.05 -20.12 3.20
C VAL A 469 27.81 -20.12 1.69
N ILE A 470 26.59 -19.76 1.28
CA ILE A 470 26.16 -19.67 -0.12
C ILE A 470 26.32 -18.24 -0.64
N GLU A 471 26.05 -17.25 0.21
CA GLU A 471 26.05 -15.84 -0.18
C GLU A 471 26.21 -14.95 1.05
N LYS A 472 26.87 -13.81 0.86
CA LYS A 472 26.96 -12.74 1.86
C LYS A 472 26.32 -11.46 1.30
N TRP A 473 25.50 -10.83 2.14
CA TRP A 473 24.89 -9.55 1.84
C TRP A 473 24.85 -8.68 3.10
N LYS A 474 25.69 -7.64 3.14
CA LYS A 474 25.85 -6.78 4.32
C LYS A 474 26.22 -7.61 5.56
N THR A 475 25.39 -7.57 6.59
CA THR A 475 25.56 -8.31 7.86
C THR A 475 24.86 -9.67 7.85
N TRP A 476 24.43 -10.16 6.69
CA TRP A 476 23.69 -11.42 6.55
C TRP A 476 24.46 -12.44 5.73
N LEU A 477 24.33 -13.70 6.15
CA LEU A 477 24.86 -14.87 5.45
C LEU A 477 23.69 -15.77 5.06
N LEU A 478 23.60 -16.15 3.79
CA LEU A 478 22.76 -17.24 3.34
C LEU A 478 23.56 -18.52 3.52
N VAL A 479 23.08 -19.42 4.37
CA VAL A 479 23.76 -20.67 4.71
C VAL A 479 22.95 -21.88 4.27
N LYS A 480 23.64 -22.98 3.96
CA LYS A 480 23.02 -24.27 3.70
C LYS A 480 22.81 -25.02 5.02
N THR A 481 21.59 -25.45 5.28
CA THR A 481 21.23 -26.33 6.40
C THR A 481 20.68 -27.66 5.87
N PRO A 482 20.56 -28.71 6.70
CA PRO A 482 19.93 -29.97 6.29
C PRO A 482 18.48 -29.81 5.78
N SER A 483 17.78 -28.78 6.25
CA SER A 483 16.37 -28.53 5.91
C SER A 483 16.15 -27.48 4.81
N GLY A 484 17.23 -26.98 4.20
CA GLY A 484 17.19 -25.95 3.16
C GLY A 484 18.15 -24.80 3.42
N SER A 485 18.07 -23.75 2.61
CA SER A 485 18.91 -22.56 2.73
C SER A 485 18.21 -21.46 3.50
N TYR A 486 18.90 -20.85 4.47
CA TYR A 486 18.34 -19.84 5.36
C TYR A 486 19.31 -18.69 5.58
N TRP A 487 18.78 -17.51 5.87
CA TRP A 487 19.57 -16.35 6.25
C TRP A 487 19.82 -16.32 7.76
N VAL A 488 21.06 -16.02 8.14
CA VAL A 488 21.50 -15.80 9.52
C VAL A 488 22.29 -14.51 9.62
N LYS A 489 22.34 -13.90 10.81
CA LYS A 489 23.18 -12.72 11.04
C LYS A 489 24.64 -13.15 11.13
N ALA A 490 25.54 -12.46 10.43
CA ALA A 490 26.98 -12.74 10.48
C ALA A 490 27.53 -12.68 11.91
N SER A 491 26.99 -11.79 12.75
CA SER A 491 27.38 -11.67 14.17
C SER A 491 26.94 -12.84 15.06
N SER A 492 26.18 -13.80 14.54
CA SER A 492 25.69 -14.97 15.29
C SER A 492 26.48 -16.25 15.02
N VAL A 493 27.51 -16.16 14.18
CA VAL A 493 28.36 -17.29 13.77
C VAL A 493 29.82 -16.84 13.74
N HIS A 494 30.76 -17.78 13.75
CA HIS A 494 32.18 -17.52 13.57
C HIS A 494 32.77 -18.46 12.50
N ALA A 495 33.86 -18.02 11.87
CA ALA A 495 34.54 -18.80 10.83
C ALA A 495 35.12 -20.09 11.41
N VAL A 496 34.97 -21.21 10.70
CA VAL A 496 35.73 -22.42 11.03
C VAL A 496 37.16 -22.21 10.54
N PRO A 497 38.18 -22.25 11.42
CA PRO A 497 39.57 -22.16 10.98
C PRO A 497 39.84 -23.29 9.98
N ALA A 498 40.40 -22.95 8.82
CA ALA A 498 40.88 -23.97 7.89
C ALA A 498 41.87 -24.88 8.65
N LYS A 499 41.58 -26.19 8.67
CA LYS A 499 42.48 -27.17 9.28
C LYS A 499 43.85 -27.01 8.58
N PRO A 500 44.97 -26.86 9.31
CA PRO A 500 46.27 -26.69 8.66
C PRO A 500 46.54 -27.90 7.77
N THR A 501 46.71 -27.67 6.47
CA THR A 501 47.25 -28.66 5.54
C THR A 501 48.65 -29.01 6.00
N THR A 502 48.83 -30.25 6.45
CA THR A 502 50.14 -30.81 6.77
C THR A 502 51.00 -30.77 5.49
N PRO A 503 52.19 -30.16 5.48
CA PRO A 503 53.07 -30.19 4.32
C PRO A 503 53.48 -31.63 4.02
N GLU A 504 53.39 -32.01 2.76
CA GLU A 504 53.96 -33.24 2.22
C GLU A 504 55.50 -33.20 2.40
N PRO A 505 56.20 -34.30 2.72
CA PRO A 505 57.62 -34.25 3.05
C PRO A 505 58.46 -33.86 1.82
N GLU A 506 59.27 -32.81 1.97
CA GLU A 506 60.20 -32.31 0.96
C GLU A 506 61.21 -33.39 0.52
N THR A 507 61.19 -33.75 -0.77
CA THR A 507 62.30 -34.44 -1.43
C THR A 507 63.46 -33.47 -1.63
N LYS A 508 64.63 -33.88 -1.14
CA LYS A 508 65.92 -33.17 -1.17
C LYS A 508 66.40 -32.92 -2.63
N PRO A 509 67.04 -31.78 -2.96
CA PRO A 509 67.38 -31.43 -4.33
C PRO A 509 68.74 -31.99 -4.78
N GLU A 510 68.79 -32.51 -6.01
CA GLU A 510 70.04 -32.77 -6.74
C GLU A 510 70.33 -31.63 -7.74
N GLN A 511 71.61 -31.27 -7.85
CA GLN A 511 72.16 -30.14 -8.60
C GLN A 511 72.10 -30.31 -10.13
N PRO A 512 72.16 -29.20 -10.91
CA PRO A 512 71.91 -29.19 -12.34
C PRO A 512 73.18 -29.36 -13.19
N THR A 513 73.05 -30.03 -14.34
CA THR A 513 73.99 -29.92 -15.46
C THR A 513 73.27 -29.68 -16.80
N ASN A 514 73.96 -28.93 -17.66
CA ASN A 514 73.58 -28.16 -18.86
C ASN A 514 72.98 -28.94 -20.07
N PRO A 515 72.52 -28.24 -21.13
CA PRO A 515 71.55 -28.75 -22.11
C PRO A 515 72.09 -29.23 -23.47
N GLU A 516 71.24 -30.05 -24.12
CA GLU A 516 71.03 -30.35 -25.57
C GLU A 516 72.11 -31.12 -26.37
N PRO A 517 71.79 -31.79 -27.52
CA PRO A 517 70.48 -32.05 -28.18
C PRO A 517 70.29 -33.49 -28.79
N ALA A 518 69.08 -33.72 -29.32
CA ALA A 518 68.67 -34.56 -30.48
C ALA A 518 69.09 -36.06 -30.62
N GLY A 519 68.08 -36.90 -30.94
CA GLY A 519 68.25 -38.03 -31.87
C GLY A 519 67.82 -39.42 -31.39
N GLU A 520 67.02 -40.09 -32.23
CA GLU A 520 66.94 -41.55 -32.44
C GLU A 520 66.08 -42.44 -31.51
N THR A 521 64.91 -42.84 -32.03
CA THR A 521 64.31 -44.19 -31.94
C THR A 521 65.16 -45.24 -32.69
N PRO A 522 64.96 -46.58 -32.61
CA PRO A 522 64.09 -47.44 -31.75
C PRO A 522 64.81 -48.68 -31.16
N GLU A 523 64.12 -49.53 -30.38
CA GLU A 523 64.21 -51.02 -30.35
C GLU A 523 63.37 -51.57 -29.17
N THR A 524 62.15 -52.09 -29.40
CA THR A 524 61.79 -53.52 -29.47
C THR A 524 62.33 -54.43 -28.36
N THR A 525 61.43 -54.92 -27.50
CA THR A 525 61.32 -56.36 -27.20
C THR A 525 59.86 -56.76 -26.97
N VAL A 526 59.54 -57.90 -27.57
CA VAL A 526 58.27 -58.62 -27.81
C VAL A 526 57.81 -59.32 -26.50
N ASP A 527 56.52 -59.23 -26.10
CA ASP A 527 55.41 -60.24 -26.19
C ASP A 527 55.75 -61.63 -25.56
N PRO A 528 54.83 -62.52 -25.08
CA PRO A 528 53.35 -62.48 -25.14
C PRO A 528 52.59 -63.01 -23.90
N ASN A 529 51.31 -62.61 -23.78
CA ASN A 529 50.18 -63.52 -23.54
C ASN A 529 48.87 -62.72 -23.42
N ALA A 530 48.22 -62.50 -24.57
CA ALA A 530 46.77 -62.52 -24.68
C ALA A 530 46.34 -63.97 -25.05
N PRO A 531 45.08 -64.39 -24.84
CA PRO A 531 43.99 -63.99 -25.73
C PRO A 531 42.72 -63.57 -24.96
N SER A 532 41.99 -62.57 -25.47
CA SER A 532 40.77 -62.69 -26.31
C SER A 532 39.54 -63.10 -25.47
N GLU A 533 38.35 -62.51 -25.57
CA GLU A 533 37.64 -61.95 -26.72
C GLU A 533 36.52 -61.00 -26.23
N ASN A 534 36.28 -59.95 -27.02
CA ASN A 534 35.04 -59.16 -27.11
C ASN A 534 34.15 -59.83 -28.21
N PRO A 535 32.99 -59.33 -28.69
CA PRO A 535 31.99 -58.37 -28.15
C PRO A 535 30.49 -58.74 -28.45
N ALA A 536 29.58 -58.00 -27.79
CA ALA A 536 28.32 -57.39 -28.31
C ALA A 536 27.11 -58.20 -28.88
N THR A 537 25.95 -57.48 -28.81
CA THR A 537 24.66 -57.61 -29.55
C THR A 537 23.65 -58.65 -29.02
N THR A 538 22.31 -58.50 -28.98
CA THR A 538 21.30 -57.50 -29.44
C THR A 538 19.89 -57.96 -28.97
N ALA A 539 18.92 -57.02 -28.97
CA ALA A 539 17.50 -57.16 -29.36
C ALA A 539 16.40 -57.55 -28.35
N ASP A 540 15.36 -56.70 -28.35
CA ASP A 540 13.94 -56.89 -27.95
C ASP A 540 13.23 -58.05 -28.67
N PRO A 541 12.06 -58.51 -28.16
CA PRO A 541 10.82 -58.21 -28.88
C PRO A 541 9.51 -58.07 -28.05
N LYS A 542 8.63 -57.17 -28.54
CA LYS A 542 7.14 -57.18 -28.70
C LYS A 542 6.15 -57.69 -27.60
N THR A 543 5.18 -56.79 -27.31
CA THR A 543 3.76 -56.83 -26.81
C THR A 543 2.86 -58.02 -27.25
N PRO A 544 1.60 -58.25 -26.73
CA PRO A 544 0.57 -57.35 -26.12
C PRO A 544 -0.07 -57.91 -24.80
N THR A 545 -1.04 -57.34 -24.06
CA THR A 545 -2.49 -57.12 -24.35
C THR A 545 -3.23 -56.59 -23.09
N GLU A 546 -4.39 -55.94 -23.32
CA GLU A 546 -5.61 -55.83 -22.47
C GLU A 546 -5.75 -54.81 -21.30
N ASN A 547 -6.62 -53.82 -21.56
CA ASN A 547 -7.56 -53.11 -20.67
C ASN A 547 -8.90 -53.93 -20.62
N PRO A 548 -10.02 -53.57 -19.94
CA PRO A 548 -10.36 -52.41 -19.08
C PRO A 548 -11.28 -52.75 -17.85
N ALA A 549 -11.62 -51.74 -17.02
CA ALA A 549 -12.97 -51.51 -16.41
C ALA A 549 -12.87 -50.34 -15.38
N THR A 550 -13.42 -49.15 -15.62
CA THR A 550 -14.81 -48.69 -15.38
C THR A 550 -15.37 -48.94 -13.98
N THR A 551 -15.59 -47.86 -13.21
CA THR A 551 -16.86 -47.57 -12.50
C THR A 551 -16.95 -46.07 -12.21
N ALA A 552 -17.91 -45.41 -12.86
CA ALA A 552 -18.55 -44.20 -12.36
C ALA A 552 -19.72 -44.64 -11.48
N ASP A 553 -20.04 -43.87 -10.43
CA ASP A 553 -21.44 -43.69 -10.04
C ASP A 553 -21.63 -42.34 -9.29
N PRO A 554 -22.73 -41.61 -9.53
CA PRO A 554 -23.00 -40.26 -9.05
C PRO A 554 -23.87 -40.29 -7.79
N ASN A 555 -23.96 -39.16 -7.09
CA ASN A 555 -25.06 -38.96 -6.15
C ASN A 555 -25.52 -37.50 -6.16
N ALA A 556 -26.66 -37.28 -6.79
CA ALA A 556 -27.61 -36.23 -6.50
C ALA A 556 -29.00 -36.88 -6.48
N PRO A 557 -29.87 -36.53 -5.53
CA PRO A 557 -31.30 -36.56 -5.75
C PRO A 557 -31.89 -35.15 -5.77
N THR A 558 -32.85 -35.03 -6.67
CA THR A 558 -33.76 -33.94 -6.97
C THR A 558 -34.94 -33.86 -5.97
N ASP A 559 -35.80 -32.86 -6.22
CA ASP A 559 -37.16 -32.63 -5.71
C ASP A 559 -37.28 -31.77 -4.43
N ALA A 560 -38.22 -30.85 -4.28
CA ALA A 560 -39.21 -30.25 -5.17
C ALA A 560 -39.91 -29.11 -4.39
N SER A 561 -40.61 -28.25 -5.13
CA SER A 561 -41.82 -27.51 -4.73
C SER A 561 -41.72 -26.28 -3.82
N GLY A 562 -42.42 -25.21 -4.22
CA GLY A 562 -42.94 -24.20 -3.28
C GLY A 562 -42.81 -22.72 -3.68
N ALA A 563 -43.47 -22.29 -4.77
CA ALA A 563 -43.96 -20.91 -4.85
C ALA A 563 -45.20 -20.77 -3.94
N PRO A 564 -45.48 -19.57 -3.38
CA PRO A 564 -46.42 -18.72 -4.08
C PRO A 564 -46.08 -17.21 -4.04
N ALA A 565 -46.66 -16.50 -5.00
CA ALA A 565 -46.73 -15.05 -5.06
C ALA A 565 -47.84 -14.52 -4.14
N SER A 566 -47.59 -13.36 -3.49
CA SER A 566 -48.57 -12.25 -3.38
C SER A 566 -47.98 -11.06 -2.58
N ASN A 567 -47.82 -9.93 -3.26
CA ASN A 567 -47.97 -8.57 -2.71
C ASN A 567 -49.47 -8.32 -2.37
N PRO A 568 -49.96 -7.25 -1.68
CA PRO A 568 -49.36 -5.90 -1.55
C PRO A 568 -49.61 -5.09 -0.22
N THR A 569 -48.95 -3.92 -0.11
CA THR A 569 -49.38 -2.59 0.43
C THR A 569 -49.63 -2.27 1.92
N ASN A 570 -49.22 -1.02 2.26
CA ASN A 570 -49.53 -0.10 3.39
C ASN A 570 -48.83 -0.42 4.74
N GLU A 571 -48.15 0.49 5.45
CA GLU A 571 -48.14 1.97 5.59
C GLU A 571 -46.71 2.54 5.64
#